data_AF-A0A6G4VEU2-F1
#
_entry.id   AF-A0A6G4VEU2-F1
#
_cell.length_a   1.000
_cell.length_b   1.000
_cell.length_c   1.000
_cell.angle_alpha   90.00
_cell.angle_beta   90.00
_cell.angle_gamma   90.00
#
_symmetry.space_group_name_H-M   'P 1'
#
loop_
_entity.id
_entity.type
_entity.pdbx_description
1 polymer ?
#
loop_
_entity_poly.entity_id
_entity_poly.type
_entity_poly.pdbx_seq_one_letter_code
_entity_poly.pdbx_strand_id
1 'polypeptide(L)'
;MSNRVVIVGGGVAGVSTASALRAGGFDGDLTLVDAGEFPYDRPPLSKDFLAGTKDIGQIALQSPQWYDEQRVRLVNRTTVTALRPSEGAVQLADGGLLPADGVVLATGGAAAR
;
A
#
# COMPACT_ATOMS: atom_id res chain seq x y z
N MET A 1 -13.04 -15.23 -13.81
CA MET A 1 -12.47 -15.42 -12.47
C MET A 1 -12.05 -14.04 -11.99
N SER A 2 -12.40 -13.62 -10.77
CA SER A 2 -11.92 -12.32 -10.25
C SER A 2 -10.50 -12.51 -9.75
N ASN A 3 -9.51 -11.84 -10.35
CA ASN A 3 -8.13 -11.86 -9.86
C ASN A 3 -7.98 -10.80 -8.77
N ARG A 4 -7.58 -11.22 -7.57
CA ARG A 4 -7.34 -10.36 -6.41
C ARG A 4 -5.85 -10.23 -6.16
N VAL A 5 -5.34 -9.01 -6.24
CA VAL A 5 -3.95 -8.71 -5.89
C VAL A 5 -3.92 -7.88 -4.60
N VAL A 6 -3.11 -8.33 -3.65
CA VAL A 6 -2.81 -7.59 -2.42
C VAL A 6 -1.37 -7.10 -2.46
N ILE A 7 -1.18 -5.80 -2.29
CA ILE A 7 0.13 -5.17 -2.15
C ILE A 7 0.32 -4.85 -0.66
N VAL A 8 1.39 -5.38 -0.07
CA VAL A 8 1.72 -5.20 1.35
C VAL A 8 2.79 -4.12 1.50
N GLY A 9 2.39 -2.94 1.96
CA GLY A 9 3.25 -1.78 2.23
C GLY A 9 2.88 -0.55 1.39
N GLY A 10 2.46 0.54 2.04
CA GLY A 10 2.08 1.81 1.40
C GLY A 10 3.25 2.74 1.08
N GLY A 11 4.44 2.20 0.82
CA GLY A 11 5.59 3.01 0.36
C GLY A 11 5.54 3.30 -1.13
N VAL A 12 6.56 4.02 -1.64
CA VAL A 12 6.71 4.31 -3.08
C VAL A 12 6.64 3.03 -3.92
N ALA A 13 7.26 1.93 -3.48
CA ALA A 13 7.19 0.65 -4.17
C ALA A 13 5.75 0.15 -4.32
N GLY A 14 4.96 0.15 -3.24
CA GLY A 14 3.59 -0.35 -3.27
C GLY A 14 2.65 0.53 -4.10
N VAL A 15 2.74 1.85 -3.95
CA VAL A 15 1.94 2.80 -4.74
C VAL A 15 2.31 2.73 -6.23
N SER A 16 3.61 2.66 -6.55
CA SER A 16 4.06 2.49 -7.94
C SER A 16 3.61 1.15 -8.52
N THR A 17 3.63 0.05 -7.76
CA THR A 17 3.07 -1.23 -8.23
C THR A 17 1.58 -1.12 -8.51
N ALA A 18 0.81 -0.46 -7.64
CA ALA A 18 -0.62 -0.26 -7.86
C ALA A 18 -0.88 0.55 -9.15
N SER A 19 -0.14 1.65 -9.33
CA SER A 19 -0.20 2.47 -10.54
C SER A 19 0.18 1.69 -11.79
N ALA A 20 1.25 0.88 -11.74
CA ALA A 20 1.72 0.12 -12.88
C ALA A 20 0.76 -1.01 -13.28
N LEU A 21 0.16 -1.69 -12.31
CA LEU A 21 -0.88 -2.70 -12.58
C LEU A 21 -2.06 -2.06 -13.32
N ARG A 22 -2.55 -0.91 -12.86
CA ARG A 22 -3.65 -0.20 -13.51
C ARG A 22 -3.28 0.31 -14.90
N ALA A 23 -2.11 0.92 -15.06
CA ALA A 23 -1.62 1.34 -16.37
C ALA A 23 -1.40 0.17 -17.34
N GLY A 24 -1.04 -1.01 -16.81
CA GLY A 24 -0.87 -2.25 -17.57
C GLY A 24 -2.19 -2.98 -17.89
N GLY A 25 -3.35 -2.39 -17.56
CA GLY A 25 -4.66 -2.96 -17.88
C GLY A 25 -5.14 -4.04 -16.91
N PHE A 26 -4.51 -4.19 -15.73
CA PHE A 26 -5.06 -5.07 -14.69
C PHE A 26 -6.41 -4.52 -14.23
N ASP A 27 -7.47 -5.30 -14.45
CA ASP A 27 -8.86 -4.91 -14.21
C ASP A 27 -9.44 -5.48 -12.91
N GLY A 28 -8.80 -6.50 -12.34
CA GLY A 28 -9.19 -7.19 -11.11
C GLY A 28 -9.11 -6.35 -9.82
N ASP A 29 -9.46 -6.98 -8.71
CA ASP A 29 -9.48 -6.37 -7.39
C ASP A 29 -8.05 -6.09 -6.92
N LEU A 30 -7.78 -4.85 -6.52
CA LEU A 30 -6.45 -4.43 -6.08
C LEU A 30 -6.57 -3.77 -4.71
N THR A 31 -5.92 -4.36 -3.71
CA THR A 31 -5.87 -3.82 -2.35
C THR A 31 -4.44 -3.46 -1.98
N LEU A 32 -4.22 -2.21 -1.55
CA LEU A 32 -2.96 -1.75 -0.97
C LEU A 32 -3.15 -1.68 0.55
N VAL A 33 -2.37 -2.46 1.29
CA VAL A 33 -2.40 -2.47 2.76
C VAL A 33 -1.20 -1.69 3.28
N ASP A 34 -1.45 -0.67 4.09
CA ASP A 34 -0.43 0.13 4.75
C ASP A 34 -0.59 0.12 6.27
N ALA A 35 0.53 -0.01 6.96
CA ALA A 35 0.58 0.08 8.42
C ALA A 35 0.50 1.54 8.90
N GLY A 36 0.85 2.49 8.03
CA GLY A 36 0.78 3.94 8.29
C GLY A 36 -0.62 4.52 8.14
N GLU A 37 -0.73 5.83 8.36
CA GLU A 37 -1.99 6.57 8.21
C GLU A 37 -2.38 6.79 6.75
N PHE A 38 -1.40 6.98 5.86
CA PHE A 38 -1.56 7.14 4.43
C PHE A 38 -0.21 6.91 3.72
N PRO A 39 -0.21 6.54 2.43
CA PRO A 39 1.02 6.45 1.64
C PRO A 39 1.67 7.82 1.36
N TYR A 40 2.95 7.98 1.75
CA TYR A 40 3.68 9.24 1.61
C TYR A 40 5.14 9.06 1.16
N ASP A 41 5.68 10.14 0.58
CA ASP A 41 7.07 10.26 0.19
C ASP A 41 7.96 10.43 1.42
N ARG A 42 8.91 9.52 1.60
CA ARG A 42 9.78 9.45 2.78
C ARG A 42 10.94 10.44 2.75
N PRO A 43 11.66 10.69 1.64
CA PRO A 43 12.76 11.66 1.58
C PRO A 43 12.49 13.05 2.18
N PRO A 44 11.32 13.69 1.98
CA PRO A 44 10.99 14.97 2.60
C PRO A 44 10.98 14.96 4.14
N LEU A 45 10.76 13.81 4.79
CA LEU A 45 10.73 13.69 6.25
C LEU A 45 12.06 14.04 6.94
N SER A 46 13.16 14.06 6.19
CA SER A 46 14.49 14.49 6.68
C SER A 46 14.91 15.86 6.12
N LYS A 47 14.04 16.50 5.34
CA LYS A 47 14.32 17.71 4.55
C LYS A 47 13.16 18.70 4.70
N ASP A 48 12.46 19.00 3.61
CA ASP A 48 11.41 20.02 3.51
C ASP A 48 10.31 19.90 4.57
N PHE A 49 9.84 18.68 4.84
CA PHE A 49 8.80 18.45 5.86
C PHE A 49 9.35 18.73 7.27
N LEU A 50 10.56 18.27 7.55
CA LEU A 50 11.25 18.54 8.83
C LEU A 50 11.56 20.04 9.01
N ALA A 51 11.87 20.72 7.91
CA ALA A 51 12.09 22.17 7.88
C ALA A 51 10.79 22.99 7.93
N GLY A 52 9.61 22.35 7.88
CA GLY A 52 8.31 23.02 7.90
C GLY A 52 7.93 23.72 6.59
N THR A 53 8.64 23.44 5.48
CA THR A 53 8.36 24.03 4.16
C THR A 53 7.41 23.17 3.30
N LYS A 54 7.14 21.93 3.73
CA LYS A 54 6.06 21.09 3.19
C LYS A 54 5.14 20.60 4.30
N ASP A 55 3.85 20.58 4.01
CA ASP A 55 2.83 19.97 4.87
C ASP A 55 2.58 18.49 4.55
N ILE A 56 1.70 17.88 5.34
CA ILE A 56 1.36 16.46 5.24
C ILE A 56 0.69 16.07 3.91
N GLY A 57 -0.07 16.98 3.30
CA GLY A 57 -0.71 16.77 2.02
C GLY A 57 0.29 16.83 0.86
N GLN A 58 1.29 17.71 0.97
CA GLN A 58 2.35 17.88 -0.03
C GLN A 58 3.36 16.73 -0.08
N ILE A 59 3.37 15.85 0.93
CA ILE A 59 4.19 14.63 0.94
C ILE A 59 3.39 13.37 0.60
N ALA A 60 2.07 13.44 0.38
CA ALA A 60 1.30 12.27 -0.04
C ALA A 60 1.77 11.77 -1.42
N LEU A 61 1.91 10.44 -1.59
CA LEU A 61 2.34 9.87 -2.87
C LEU A 61 1.28 10.01 -3.95
N GLN A 62 0.02 9.99 -3.55
CA GLN A 62 -1.16 10.17 -4.38
C GLN A 62 -2.24 10.89 -3.59
N SER A 63 -3.14 11.59 -4.27
CA SER A 63 -4.33 12.15 -3.63
C SER A 63 -5.29 11.04 -3.18
N PRO A 64 -6.15 11.27 -2.17
CA PRO A 64 -7.20 10.31 -1.80
C PRO A 64 -8.08 9.90 -3.01
N GLN A 65 -8.45 10.88 -3.84
CA GLN A 65 -9.27 10.69 -5.04
C GLN A 65 -8.62 9.75 -6.07
N TRP A 66 -7.29 9.75 -6.19
CA TRP A 66 -6.58 8.87 -7.10
C TRP A 66 -6.85 7.39 -6.81
N TYR A 67 -6.96 7.00 -5.54
CA TYR A 67 -7.23 5.60 -5.16
C TYR A 67 -8.62 5.17 -5.63
N ASP A 68 -9.63 6.05 -5.50
CA ASP A 68 -10.98 5.79 -5.99
C ASP A 68 -11.02 5.71 -7.52
N GLU A 69 -10.42 6.67 -8.20
CA GLU A 69 -10.34 6.72 -9.67
C GLU A 69 -9.62 5.50 -10.27
N GLN A 70 -8.54 5.07 -9.62
CA GLN A 70 -7.78 3.88 -10.03
C GLN A 70 -8.38 2.58 -9.50
N ARG A 71 -9.51 2.61 -8.79
CA ARG A 71 -10.14 1.43 -8.16
C ARG A 71 -9.15 0.64 -7.29
N VAL A 72 -8.34 1.33 -6.50
CA VAL A 72 -7.40 0.74 -5.55
C VAL A 72 -8.00 0.86 -4.16
N ARG A 73 -8.33 -0.28 -3.55
CA ARG A 73 -8.77 -0.29 -2.15
C ARG A 73 -7.57 -0.01 -1.25
N LEU A 74 -7.54 1.15 -0.62
CA LEU A 74 -6.52 1.48 0.37
C LEU A 74 -6.99 1.05 1.76
N VAL A 75 -6.20 0.21 2.44
CA VAL A 75 -6.43 -0.24 3.83
C VAL A 75 -5.28 0.27 4.69
N ASN A 76 -5.51 1.37 5.39
CA ASN A 76 -4.50 2.02 6.24
C ASN A 76 -4.55 1.52 7.68
N ARG A 77 -3.57 1.93 8.49
CA ARG A 77 -3.42 1.60 9.92
C ARG A 77 -3.54 0.09 10.17
N THR A 78 -3.13 -0.72 9.20
CA THR A 78 -3.34 -2.17 9.20
C THR A 78 -2.05 -2.86 8.84
N THR A 79 -1.61 -3.78 9.69
CA THR A 79 -0.41 -4.58 9.45
C THR A 79 -0.81 -5.96 8.94
N VAL A 80 -0.17 -6.41 7.86
CA VAL A 80 -0.21 -7.82 7.45
C VAL A 80 0.81 -8.58 8.30
N THR A 81 0.36 -9.61 9.00
CA THR A 81 1.18 -10.39 9.94
C THR A 81 1.67 -11.70 9.34
N ALA A 82 0.97 -12.24 8.34
CA ALA A 82 1.41 -13.46 7.67
C ALA A 82 0.80 -13.65 6.28
N LEU A 83 1.46 -14.48 5.47
CA LEU A 83 0.88 -15.06 4.27
C LEU A 83 0.17 -16.38 4.65
N ARG A 84 -0.97 -16.66 4.02
CA ARG A 84 -1.74 -17.90 4.18
C ARG A 84 -1.99 -18.54 2.81
N PRO A 85 -0.97 -19.13 2.16
CA PRO A 85 -1.11 -19.66 0.79
C PRO A 85 -2.15 -20.79 0.68
N SER A 86 -2.26 -21.64 1.70
CA SER A 86 -3.27 -22.71 1.77
C SER A 86 -4.71 -22.19 1.81
N GLU A 87 -4.91 -20.94 2.23
CA GLU A 87 -6.21 -20.27 2.34
C GLU A 87 -6.42 -19.25 1.21
N GLY A 88 -5.41 -19.02 0.36
CA GLY A 88 -5.44 -17.99 -0.68
C GLY A 88 -5.65 -16.58 -0.12
N ALA A 89 -4.93 -16.24 0.95
CA ALA A 89 -5.12 -14.98 1.67
C ALA A 89 -3.83 -14.45 2.33
N VAL A 90 -3.90 -13.20 2.79
CA VAL A 90 -2.97 -12.63 3.79
C VAL A 90 -3.71 -12.42 5.11
N GLN A 91 -3.02 -12.62 6.23
CA GLN A 91 -3.56 -12.39 7.56
C GLN A 91 -3.23 -10.97 8.04
N LEU A 92 -4.24 -10.28 8.54
CA LEU A 92 -4.16 -8.95 9.14
C LEU A 92 -3.91 -9.06 10.65
N ALA A 93 -3.42 -7.98 11.27
CA ALA A 93 -3.09 -7.95 12.69
C ALA A 93 -4.31 -8.08 13.63
N ASP A 94 -5.50 -7.73 13.16
CA ASP A 94 -6.77 -7.94 13.88
C ASP A 94 -7.28 -9.39 13.78
N GLY A 95 -6.53 -10.28 13.12
CA GLY A 95 -6.91 -11.66 12.87
C GLY A 95 -7.72 -11.87 11.60
N GLY A 96 -8.13 -10.79 10.91
CA GLY A 96 -8.85 -10.87 9.64
C GLY A 96 -8.03 -11.51 8.53
N LEU A 97 -8.72 -12.15 7.58
CA LEU A 97 -8.11 -12.69 6.37
C LEU A 97 -8.54 -11.85 5.18
N LEU A 98 -7.57 -11.40 4.39
CA LEU A 98 -7.80 -10.69 3.14
C LEU A 98 -7.46 -11.62 1.96
N PRO A 99 -8.47 -12.07 1.19
CA PRO A 99 -8.24 -12.98 0.07
C PRO A 99 -7.35 -12.38 -1.00
N ALA A 100 -6.44 -13.19 -1.54
CA ALA A 100 -5.45 -12.78 -2.53
C ALA A 100 -5.08 -13.97 -3.43
N ASP A 101 -5.17 -13.76 -4.73
CA ASP A 101 -4.66 -14.70 -5.75
C ASP A 101 -3.21 -14.35 -6.13
N GLY A 102 -2.80 -13.09 -5.92
CA GLY A 102 -1.42 -12.63 -6.00
C GLY A 102 -1.06 -11.69 -4.84
N VAL A 103 0.17 -11.80 -4.34
CA VAL A 103 0.69 -10.95 -3.26
C VAL A 103 1.99 -10.29 -3.68
N VAL A 104 2.07 -8.96 -3.52
CA VAL A 104 3.29 -8.18 -3.71
C VAL A 104 3.80 -7.72 -2.34
N LEU A 105 5.01 -8.13 -1.99
CA LEU A 105 5.67 -7.65 -0.76
C LEU A 105 6.46 -6.37 -1.07
N ALA A 106 5.89 -5.23 -0.66
CA ALA A 106 6.48 -3.90 -0.78
C ALA A 106 6.75 -3.28 0.61
N THR A 107 7.16 -4.13 1.57
CA THR A 107 7.28 -3.79 3.00
C THR A 107 8.45 -2.85 3.31
N GLY A 108 9.38 -2.67 2.38
CA GLY A 108 10.58 -1.85 2.58
C GLY A 108 11.49 -2.43 3.66
N GLY A 109 12.07 -1.56 4.48
CA GLY A 109 12.94 -1.94 5.59
C GLY A 109 12.70 -1.06 6.82
N ALA A 110 13.18 -1.53 7.96
CA ALA A 110 13.22 -0.77 9.20
C ALA A 110 14.68 -0.37 9.49
N ALA A 111 14.87 0.73 10.24
CA ALA A 111 16.19 1.09 10.73
C ALA A 111 16.76 -0.07 11.57
N ALA A 112 18.03 -0.43 11.31
CA ALA A 112 18.74 -1.38 12.14
C ALA A 112 18.80 -0.83 13.57
N ARG A 113 18.48 -1.68 14.55
CA ARG A 113 18.60 -1.37 15.97
C ARG A 113 19.92 -1.88 16.51
#